data_AF-A0A1R1QFE7-F1
#
_entry.id   AF-A0A1R1QFE7-F1
#
_cell.length_a   1.000
_cell.length_b   1.000
_cell.length_c   1.000
_cell.angle_alpha   90.00
_cell.angle_beta   90.00
_cell.angle_gamma   90.00
#
_symmetry.space_group_name_H-M   'P 1'
#
loop_
_entity.id
_entity.type
_entity.pdbx_description
1 polymer ?
#
loop_
_entity_poly.entity_id
_entity_poly.type
_entity_poly.pdbx_seq_one_letter_code
_entity_poly.pdbx_strand_id
1 'polypeptide(L)'
;MLNLIKLEMKKTKLAWYYKGAVIANLCILGFMCLIGSEEKNLPQAEMSMADTASTLLVLGAFVRSVFIVFASVLIAKLIIGEYKNRTITVMFTYPVSRKKLMAAKLLLIGGLTFFTIVVSELTIAVIFSYLNEFFSFSSAKLTLHEIGNEVANILIYAVASAGLSFISLYFGMRKKSVPATIVASCILITLTSQQSPGFSLASIIYIPLTLAVIGVFIAYWSVRKIDREDVL
;
A
#
# COMPACT_ATOMS: atom_id res chain seq x y z
N MET A 1 0.61 -23.16 -8.96
CA MET A 1 0.23 -21.79 -8.55
C MET A 1 0.97 -20.74 -9.38
N LEU A 2 2.29 -20.80 -9.50
CA LEU A 2 3.09 -19.81 -10.26
C LEU A 2 2.66 -19.63 -11.73
N ASN A 3 2.28 -20.70 -12.43
CA ASN A 3 1.78 -20.61 -13.81
C ASN A 3 0.46 -19.82 -13.91
N LEU A 4 -0.43 -19.93 -12.91
CA LEU A 4 -1.68 -19.16 -12.86
C LEU A 4 -1.39 -17.67 -12.60
N ILE A 5 -0.45 -17.37 -11.70
CA ILE A 5 0.00 -16.01 -11.43
C ILE A 5 0.61 -15.38 -12.70
N LYS A 6 1.44 -16.14 -13.44
CA LYS A 6 2.05 -15.68 -14.70
C LYS A 6 1.00 -15.39 -15.78
N LEU A 7 -0.06 -16.19 -15.85
CA LEU A 7 -1.19 -15.97 -16.76
C LEU A 7 -2.00 -14.72 -16.37
N GLU A 8 -2.27 -14.54 -15.08
CA GLU A 8 -2.94 -13.32 -14.57
C GLU A 8 -2.09 -12.07 -14.82
N MET A 9 -0.77 -12.12 -14.62
CA MET A 9 0.13 -11.00 -14.95
C MET A 9 0.07 -10.61 -16.43
N LYS A 10 -0.02 -11.59 -17.34
CA LYS A 10 -0.21 -11.29 -18.78
C LYS A 10 -1.58 -10.71 -19.10
N LYS A 11 -2.63 -11.19 -18.43
CA LYS A 11 -4.01 -10.72 -18.60
C LYS A 11 -4.19 -9.26 -18.13
N THR A 12 -3.48 -8.87 -17.09
CA THR A 12 -3.73 -7.62 -16.35
C THR A 12 -3.14 -6.36 -16.97
N LYS A 13 -2.38 -6.45 -18.08
CA LYS A 13 -1.76 -5.30 -18.78
C LYS A 13 -1.25 -4.24 -17.79
N LEU A 14 -0.27 -4.63 -16.97
CA LEU A 14 0.30 -3.83 -15.86
C LEU A 14 0.92 -2.48 -16.28
N ALA A 15 0.97 -2.18 -17.57
CA ALA A 15 1.49 -0.92 -18.11
C ALA A 15 0.78 0.32 -17.54
N TRP A 16 -0.54 0.27 -17.30
CA TRP A 16 -1.26 1.39 -16.67
C TRP A 16 -0.85 1.57 -15.20
N TYR A 17 -0.64 0.46 -14.50
CA TYR A 17 -0.26 0.48 -13.09
C TYR A 17 1.15 1.07 -12.90
N TYR A 18 2.12 0.67 -13.73
CA TYR A 18 3.47 1.21 -13.68
C TYR A 18 3.50 2.72 -13.94
N LYS A 19 2.78 3.20 -14.98
CA LYS A 19 2.68 4.64 -15.27
C LYS A 19 2.06 5.41 -14.09
N GLY A 20 1.01 4.85 -13.48
CA GLY A 20 0.37 5.45 -12.30
C GLY A 20 1.32 5.53 -11.09
N ALA A 21 2.08 4.47 -10.82
CA ALA A 21 3.04 4.44 -9.71
C ALA A 21 4.18 5.45 -9.88
N VAL A 22 4.69 5.63 -11.11
CA VAL A 22 5.72 6.64 -11.40
C VAL A 22 5.21 8.06 -11.20
N ILE A 23 4.00 8.37 -11.69
CA ILE A 23 3.38 9.69 -11.50
C ILE A 23 3.12 9.96 -10.02
N ALA A 24 2.63 8.96 -9.28
CA ALA A 24 2.38 9.07 -7.85
C ALA A 24 3.67 9.39 -7.07
N ASN A 25 4.77 8.68 -7.35
CA ASN A 25 6.06 8.96 -6.73
C ASN A 25 6.57 10.37 -7.06
N LEU A 26 6.43 10.82 -8.32
CA LEU A 26 6.78 12.19 -8.70
C LEU A 26 5.93 13.24 -7.97
N CYS A 27 4.63 13.00 -7.80
CA CYS A 27 3.77 13.89 -7.02
C CYS A 27 4.17 13.95 -5.54
N ILE A 28 4.49 12.81 -4.91
CA ILE A 28 4.95 12.76 -3.51
C ILE A 28 6.25 13.55 -3.35
N LEU A 29 7.21 13.38 -4.27
CA LEU A 29 8.46 14.15 -4.27
C LEU A 29 8.23 15.65 -4.46
N GLY A 30 7.31 16.04 -5.35
CA GLY A 30 6.94 17.43 -5.56
C GLY A 30 6.33 18.06 -4.31
N PHE A 31 5.39 17.37 -3.66
CA PHE A 31 4.81 17.81 -2.39
C PHE A 31 5.86 17.95 -1.28
N MET A 32 6.82 17.03 -1.21
CA MET A 32 7.92 17.10 -0.23
C MET A 32 8.81 18.31 -0.47
N CYS A 33 9.15 18.62 -1.72
CA CYS A 33 9.96 19.79 -2.06
C CYS A 33 9.27 21.10 -1.65
N LEU A 34 7.94 21.18 -1.82
CA LEU A 34 7.16 22.34 -1.37
C LEU A 34 7.19 22.49 0.15
N ILE A 35 6.95 21.41 0.90
CA ILE A 35 6.99 21.44 2.37
C ILE A 35 8.39 21.84 2.86
N GLY A 36 9.44 21.25 2.30
CA GLY A 36 10.82 21.61 2.64
C GLY A 36 11.17 23.06 2.29
N SER A 37 10.61 23.64 1.23
CA SER A 37 10.86 25.05 0.90
C SER A 37 10.25 26.04 1.90
N GLU A 38 9.09 25.69 2.47
CA GLU A 38 8.40 26.52 3.46
C GLU A 38 9.10 26.48 4.83
N GLU A 39 9.68 25.34 5.22
CA GLU A 39 10.42 25.20 6.48
C GLU A 39 11.68 26.09 6.54
N LYS A 40 12.30 26.38 5.39
CA LYS A 40 13.42 27.35 5.31
C LYS A 40 13.02 28.78 5.68
N ASN A 41 11.73 29.11 5.64
CA ASN A 41 11.21 30.45 5.92
C ASN A 41 10.65 30.61 7.35
N LEU A 42 10.62 29.55 8.16
CA LEU A 42 10.07 29.56 9.52
C LEU A 42 11.17 29.69 10.61
N PRO A 43 10.93 30.44 11.69
CA PRO A 43 11.88 30.56 12.79
C PRO A 43 12.09 29.21 13.51
N GLN A 44 13.33 29.00 13.94
CA GLN A 44 13.95 27.73 14.33
C GLN A 44 13.31 26.94 15.49
N ALA A 45 12.25 27.46 16.12
CA ALA A 45 11.62 26.88 17.31
C ALA A 45 10.43 25.93 17.03
N GLU A 46 9.88 25.92 15.80
CA GLU A 46 8.75 25.05 15.41
C GLU A 46 9.11 24.09 14.25
N MET A 47 10.40 23.83 14.01
CA MET A 47 10.82 22.81 13.05
C MET A 47 10.51 21.40 13.58
N SER A 48 9.31 20.92 13.30
CA SER A 48 8.86 19.53 13.51
C SER A 48 9.72 18.50 12.73
N MET A 49 10.57 18.99 11.82
CA MET A 49 11.50 18.21 10.99
C MET A 49 12.98 18.36 11.43
N ALA A 50 13.25 18.67 12.70
CA ALA A 50 14.63 18.73 13.20
C ALA A 50 15.34 17.36 13.20
N ASP A 51 14.60 16.25 13.10
CA ASP A 51 15.13 14.89 13.10
C ASP A 51 14.92 14.18 11.74
N THR A 52 15.97 13.55 11.23
CA THR A 52 15.92 12.79 9.96
C THR A 52 15.03 11.56 10.08
N ALA A 53 14.89 11.00 11.28
CA ALA A 53 14.01 9.86 11.52
C ALA A 53 12.51 10.23 11.43
N SER A 54 12.12 11.42 11.91
CA SER A 54 10.71 11.84 11.88
C SER A 54 10.24 12.19 10.46
N THR A 55 11.08 12.87 9.69
CA THR A 55 10.84 13.18 8.27
C THR A 55 10.63 11.90 7.43
N LEU A 56 11.50 10.90 7.60
CA LEU A 56 11.42 9.62 6.89
C LEU A 56 10.17 8.82 7.28
N LEU A 57 9.75 8.86 8.55
CA LEU A 57 8.54 8.19 9.01
C LEU A 57 7.27 8.81 8.41
N VAL A 58 7.19 10.15 8.40
CA VAL A 58 6.07 10.88 7.76
C VAL A 58 6.03 10.59 6.26
N LEU A 59 7.19 10.61 5.60
CA LEU A 59 7.30 10.31 4.19
C LEU A 59 6.85 8.88 3.85
N GLY A 60 7.30 7.90 4.64
CA GLY A 60 6.86 6.51 4.52
C GLY A 60 5.35 6.37 4.71
N ALA A 61 4.74 7.14 5.62
CA ALA A 61 3.29 7.14 5.82
C ALA A 61 2.53 7.67 4.59
N PHE A 62 3.03 8.72 3.91
CA PHE A 62 2.45 9.21 2.66
C PHE A 62 2.51 8.17 1.54
N VAL A 63 3.68 7.56 1.34
CA VAL A 63 3.88 6.48 0.35
C VAL A 63 2.88 5.37 0.59
N ARG A 64 2.84 4.82 1.81
CA ARG A 64 1.94 3.72 2.18
C ARG A 64 0.48 4.10 1.94
N SER A 65 0.08 5.30 2.30
CA SER A 65 -1.29 5.81 2.08
C SER A 65 -1.67 5.76 0.60
N VAL A 66 -0.83 6.31 -0.28
CA VAL A 66 -1.08 6.30 -1.73
C VAL A 66 -1.13 4.87 -2.28
N PHE A 67 -0.17 4.02 -1.90
CA PHE A 67 -0.11 2.64 -2.39
C PHE A 67 -1.23 1.74 -1.86
N ILE A 68 -1.80 2.01 -0.68
CA ILE A 68 -3.02 1.36 -0.18
C ILE A 68 -4.22 1.69 -1.09
N VAL A 69 -4.35 2.93 -1.57
CA VAL A 69 -5.39 3.28 -2.56
C VAL A 69 -5.14 2.53 -3.87
N PHE A 70 -3.91 2.53 -4.39
CA PHE A 70 -3.57 1.79 -5.61
C PHE A 70 -3.87 0.28 -5.47
N ALA A 71 -3.57 -0.32 -4.32
CA ALA A 71 -3.92 -1.69 -3.99
C ALA A 71 -5.43 -1.93 -4.07
N SER A 72 -6.22 -1.02 -3.49
CA SER A 72 -7.68 -1.10 -3.55
C SER A 72 -8.23 -1.01 -4.97
N VAL A 73 -7.63 -0.18 -5.83
CA VAL A 73 -7.99 -0.07 -7.26
C VAL A 73 -7.66 -1.35 -8.02
N LEU A 74 -6.52 -1.99 -7.73
CA LEU A 74 -6.17 -3.31 -8.26
C LEU A 74 -7.21 -4.37 -7.85
N ILE A 75 -7.57 -4.42 -6.56
CA ILE A 75 -8.63 -5.32 -6.06
C ILE A 75 -9.94 -5.06 -6.79
N ALA A 76 -10.32 -3.78 -6.93
CA ALA A 76 -11.55 -3.38 -7.59
C ALA A 76 -11.61 -3.86 -9.04
N LYS A 77 -10.51 -3.70 -9.79
CA LYS A 77 -10.45 -4.04 -11.21
C LYS A 77 -10.32 -5.53 -11.47
N LEU A 78 -9.53 -6.25 -10.67
CA LEU A 78 -9.17 -7.66 -10.90
C LEU A 78 -10.14 -8.66 -10.28
N ILE A 79 -10.74 -8.29 -9.15
CA ILE A 79 -11.67 -9.14 -8.42
C ILE A 79 -13.08 -8.63 -8.68
N ILE A 80 -13.39 -7.41 -8.24
CA ILE A 80 -14.78 -6.93 -8.18
C ILE A 80 -15.35 -6.61 -9.56
N GLY A 81 -14.52 -6.19 -10.51
CA GLY A 81 -14.91 -6.02 -11.91
C GLY A 81 -15.50 -7.30 -12.51
N GLU A 82 -14.95 -8.47 -12.15
CA GLU A 82 -15.48 -9.76 -12.60
C GLU A 82 -16.76 -10.19 -11.86
N TYR A 83 -16.90 -9.82 -10.57
CA TYR A 83 -18.16 -10.00 -9.83
C TYR A 83 -19.29 -9.10 -10.35
N LYS A 84 -18.99 -7.85 -10.69
CA LYS A 84 -19.97 -6.88 -11.20
C LYS A 84 -20.46 -7.26 -12.60
N ASN A 85 -19.56 -7.68 -13.49
CA ASN A 85 -19.88 -7.97 -14.88
C ASN A 85 -20.41 -9.40 -15.11
N ARG A 86 -20.66 -10.17 -14.04
CA ARG A 86 -21.07 -11.59 -14.07
C ARG A 86 -20.16 -12.53 -14.88
N THR A 87 -19.00 -12.07 -15.36
CA THR A 87 -17.98 -12.90 -16.01
C THR A 87 -17.34 -13.92 -15.09
N ILE A 88 -17.65 -13.87 -13.79
CA ILE A 88 -17.40 -14.97 -12.87
C ILE A 88 -18.02 -16.29 -13.33
N THR A 89 -19.13 -16.29 -14.08
CA THR A 89 -19.69 -17.52 -14.67
C THR A 89 -18.73 -18.22 -15.62
N VAL A 90 -17.83 -17.47 -16.28
CA VAL A 90 -16.76 -18.04 -17.13
C VAL A 90 -15.68 -18.74 -16.30
N MET A 91 -15.54 -18.40 -15.01
CA MET A 91 -14.72 -19.22 -14.10
C MET A 91 -15.37 -20.57 -13.77
N PHE A 92 -16.68 -20.75 -13.96
CA PHE A 92 -17.36 -22.04 -13.70
C PHE A 92 -17.07 -23.08 -14.77
N THR A 93 -16.77 -22.65 -16.00
CA THR A 93 -16.36 -23.55 -17.09
C THR A 93 -14.86 -23.90 -17.04
N TYR A 94 -14.09 -23.29 -16.14
CA TYR A 94 -12.67 -23.59 -16.00
C TYR A 94 -12.46 -24.92 -15.26
N PRO A 95 -11.62 -25.84 -15.75
CA PRO A 95 -11.31 -27.12 -15.07
C PRO A 95 -10.45 -26.94 -13.81
N VAL A 96 -10.31 -25.71 -13.29
CA VAL A 96 -9.44 -25.36 -12.16
C VAL A 96 -10.31 -24.91 -10.99
N SER A 97 -10.05 -25.44 -9.78
CA SER A 97 -10.78 -25.10 -8.56
C SER A 97 -10.77 -23.59 -8.26
N ARG A 98 -11.95 -23.01 -7.99
CA ARG A 98 -12.18 -21.56 -7.77
C ARG A 98 -11.32 -20.96 -6.66
N LYS A 99 -11.13 -21.72 -5.57
CA LYS A 99 -10.23 -21.36 -4.47
C LYS A 99 -8.81 -21.06 -4.93
N LYS A 100 -8.27 -21.86 -5.86
CA LYS A 100 -6.90 -21.67 -6.38
C LYS A 100 -6.80 -20.44 -7.29
N LEU A 101 -7.85 -20.14 -8.06
CA LEU A 101 -7.90 -18.93 -8.90
C LEU A 101 -7.98 -17.66 -8.04
N MET A 102 -8.88 -17.63 -7.05
CA MET A 102 -9.00 -16.48 -6.17
C MET A 102 -7.74 -16.26 -5.33
N ALA A 103 -7.16 -17.34 -4.79
CA ALA A 103 -5.90 -17.27 -4.06
C ALA A 103 -4.74 -16.76 -4.95
N ALA A 104 -4.68 -17.19 -6.22
CA ALA A 104 -3.67 -16.68 -7.16
C ALA A 104 -3.81 -15.18 -7.42
N LYS A 105 -5.04 -14.67 -7.53
CA LYS A 105 -5.30 -13.22 -7.69
C LYS A 105 -4.92 -12.42 -6.47
N LEU A 106 -5.29 -12.90 -5.28
CA LEU A 106 -4.92 -12.27 -4.02
C LEU A 106 -3.41 -12.23 -3.81
N LEU A 107 -2.72 -13.34 -4.11
CA LEU A 107 -1.26 -13.40 -4.04
C LEU A 107 -0.59 -12.47 -5.05
N LEU A 108 -1.13 -12.36 -6.27
CA LEU A 108 -0.62 -11.41 -7.27
C LEU A 108 -0.77 -9.98 -6.76
N ILE A 109 -1.96 -9.60 -6.29
CA ILE A 109 -2.23 -8.26 -5.78
C ILE A 109 -1.32 -7.96 -4.59
N GLY A 110 -1.29 -8.83 -3.58
CA GLY A 110 -0.48 -8.64 -2.37
C GLY A 110 1.03 -8.58 -2.66
N GLY A 111 1.53 -9.45 -3.54
CA GLY A 111 2.94 -9.44 -3.92
C GLY A 111 3.31 -8.18 -4.70
N LEU A 112 2.44 -7.74 -5.61
CA LEU A 112 2.65 -6.54 -6.41
C LEU A 112 2.59 -5.28 -5.55
N THR A 113 1.63 -5.18 -4.63
CA THR A 113 1.52 -4.03 -3.71
C THR A 113 2.71 -3.97 -2.75
N PHE A 114 3.10 -5.10 -2.16
CA PHE A 114 4.30 -5.20 -1.33
C PHE A 114 5.55 -4.73 -2.07
N PHE A 115 5.79 -5.28 -3.27
CA PHE A 115 6.97 -4.91 -4.05
C PHE A 115 6.98 -3.41 -4.40
N THR A 116 5.82 -2.86 -4.76
CA THR A 116 5.73 -1.44 -5.11
C THR A 116 5.91 -0.50 -3.94
N ILE A 117 5.46 -0.87 -2.74
CA ILE A 117 5.68 -0.08 -1.53
C ILE A 117 7.18 -0.09 -1.21
N VAL A 118 7.82 -1.27 -1.18
CA VAL A 118 9.25 -1.40 -0.90
C VAL A 118 10.09 -0.59 -1.89
N VAL A 119 9.84 -0.74 -3.20
CA VAL A 119 10.58 0.00 -4.22
C VAL A 119 10.37 1.50 -4.07
N SER A 120 9.14 1.94 -3.84
CA SER A 120 8.84 3.38 -3.74
C SER A 120 9.45 4.00 -2.50
N GLU A 121 9.33 3.33 -1.36
CA GLU A 121 9.90 3.79 -0.09
C GLU A 121 11.43 3.85 -0.15
N LEU A 122 12.08 2.85 -0.75
CA LEU A 122 13.51 2.88 -1.02
C LEU A 122 13.90 4.02 -1.97
N THR A 123 13.16 4.23 -3.07
CA THR A 123 13.49 5.31 -4.02
C THR A 123 13.41 6.67 -3.36
N ILE A 124 12.41 6.92 -2.51
CA ILE A 124 12.28 8.22 -1.87
C ILE A 124 13.30 8.38 -0.73
N ALA A 125 13.62 7.32 0.03
CA ALA A 125 14.68 7.37 1.03
C ALA A 125 16.05 7.72 0.38
N VAL A 126 16.36 7.15 -0.78
CA VAL A 126 17.56 7.47 -1.55
C VAL A 126 17.53 8.92 -2.03
N ILE A 127 16.43 9.37 -2.63
CA ILE A 127 16.30 10.76 -3.13
C ILE A 127 16.41 11.76 -1.98
N PHE A 128 15.80 11.48 -0.84
CA PHE A 128 15.88 12.32 0.35
C PHE A 128 17.32 12.39 0.88
N SER A 129 18.04 11.27 0.90
CA SER A 129 19.46 11.25 1.28
C SER A 129 20.33 12.11 0.36
N TYR A 130 20.12 12.02 -0.96
CA TYR A 130 20.81 12.87 -1.95
C TYR A 130 20.46 14.36 -1.80
N LEU A 131 19.18 14.68 -1.55
CA LEU A 131 18.73 16.06 -1.32
C LEU A 131 19.33 16.64 -0.04
N ASN A 132 19.45 15.83 1.02
CA ASN A 132 20.06 16.25 2.27
C ASN A 132 21.54 16.63 2.09
N GLU A 133 22.28 15.87 1.27
CA GLU A 133 23.68 16.17 0.93
C GLU A 133 23.84 17.48 0.16
N PHE A 134 22.93 17.79 -0.77
CA PHE A 134 22.99 19.03 -1.57
C PHE A 134 22.47 20.27 -0.83
N PHE A 135 21.44 20.14 0.01
CA PHE A 135 20.75 21.27 0.62
C PHE A 135 21.10 21.50 2.11
N SER A 136 21.86 20.62 2.74
CA SER A 136 22.25 20.70 4.16
C SER A 136 21.04 20.88 5.10
N PHE A 137 19.96 20.14 4.85
CA PHE A 137 18.70 20.28 5.58
C PHE A 137 18.73 19.62 6.98
N SER A 138 19.66 18.69 7.22
CA SER A 138 19.89 18.06 8.54
C SER A 138 21.36 17.67 8.77
N SER A 139 21.81 17.76 10.03
CA SER A 139 23.19 17.53 10.47
C SER A 139 23.53 16.06 10.82
N ALA A 140 22.58 15.13 10.71
CA ALA A 140 22.79 13.73 11.07
C ALA A 140 23.18 12.88 9.85
N LYS A 141 24.42 12.36 9.85
CA LYS A 141 24.87 11.35 8.90
C LYS A 141 24.18 10.02 9.23
N LEU A 142 23.42 9.47 8.30
CA LEU A 142 22.89 8.10 8.36
C LEU A 142 24.03 7.11 8.55
N THR A 143 24.13 6.53 9.74
CA THR A 143 25.14 5.53 10.06
C THR A 143 24.75 4.21 9.39
N LEU A 144 25.71 3.44 8.85
CA LEU A 144 25.44 2.16 8.15
C LEU A 144 24.60 1.15 8.98
N HIS A 145 24.64 1.26 10.31
CA HIS A 145 23.85 0.44 11.23
C HIS A 145 22.38 0.90 11.34
N GLU A 146 22.10 2.19 11.18
CA GLU A 146 20.74 2.76 11.21
C GLU A 146 19.98 2.41 9.93
N ILE A 147 20.68 2.36 8.79
CA ILE A 147 20.12 1.93 7.49
C ILE A 147 19.57 0.50 7.57
N GLY A 148 20.24 -0.41 8.28
CA GLY A 148 19.80 -1.79 8.43
C GLY A 148 18.46 -1.91 9.19
N ASN A 149 18.33 -1.16 10.29
CA ASN A 149 17.09 -1.13 11.08
C ASN A 149 15.95 -0.44 10.32
N GLU A 150 16.28 0.60 9.55
CA GLU A 150 15.32 1.32 8.73
C GLU A 150 14.77 0.44 7.60
N VAL A 151 15.63 -0.32 6.91
CA VAL A 151 15.19 -1.32 5.91
C VAL A 151 14.29 -2.38 6.53
N ALA A 152 14.59 -2.86 7.74
CA ALA A 152 13.73 -3.81 8.45
C ALA A 152 12.35 -3.21 8.76
N ASN A 153 12.31 -1.94 9.19
CA ASN A 153 11.05 -1.22 9.41
C ASN A 153 10.25 -1.05 8.12
N ILE A 154 10.89 -0.66 7.01
CA ILE A 154 10.26 -0.55 5.68
C ILE A 154 9.57 -1.88 5.32
N LEU A 155 10.26 -3.00 5.52
CA LEU A 155 9.69 -4.33 5.23
C LEU A 155 8.47 -4.63 6.11
N ILE A 156 8.55 -4.39 7.43
CA ILE A 156 7.43 -4.61 8.35
C ILE A 156 6.23 -3.76 7.96
N TYR A 157 6.44 -2.47 7.70
CA TYR A 157 5.36 -1.57 7.30
C TYR A 157 4.81 -1.89 5.91
N ALA A 158 5.63 -2.37 4.97
CA ALA A 158 5.17 -2.81 3.67
C ALA A 158 4.28 -4.05 3.77
N VAL A 159 4.64 -5.03 4.60
CA VAL A 159 3.80 -6.20 4.89
C VAL A 159 2.50 -5.76 5.56
N ALA A 160 2.58 -4.89 6.56
CA ALA A 160 1.41 -4.40 7.27
C ALA A 160 0.45 -3.67 6.31
N SER A 161 0.97 -2.78 5.47
CA SER A 161 0.19 -2.02 4.50
C SER A 161 -0.44 -2.91 3.42
N ALA A 162 0.30 -3.92 2.94
CA ALA A 162 -0.23 -4.92 2.01
C ALA A 162 -1.38 -5.72 2.65
N GLY A 163 -1.21 -6.18 3.89
CA GLY A 163 -2.26 -6.88 4.63
C GLY A 163 -3.51 -6.01 4.85
N LEU A 164 -3.30 -4.75 5.24
CA LEU A 164 -4.35 -3.77 5.48
C LEU A 164 -5.18 -3.48 4.21
N SER A 165 -4.54 -3.45 3.03
CA SER A 165 -5.24 -3.29 1.76
C SER A 165 -6.29 -4.38 1.49
N PHE A 166 -6.12 -5.59 2.05
CA PHE A 166 -7.12 -6.65 1.91
C PHE A 166 -8.41 -6.37 2.68
N ILE A 167 -8.44 -5.45 3.64
CA ILE A 167 -9.69 -5.07 4.31
C ILE A 167 -10.65 -4.40 3.30
N SER A 168 -10.13 -3.64 2.32
CA SER A 168 -10.97 -3.01 1.30
C SER A 168 -11.71 -4.04 0.44
N LEU A 169 -11.15 -5.25 0.29
CA LEU A 169 -11.76 -6.35 -0.44
C LEU A 169 -13.09 -6.80 0.18
N TYR A 170 -13.19 -6.82 1.51
CA TYR A 170 -14.41 -7.20 2.23
C TYR A 170 -15.59 -6.31 1.84
N PHE A 171 -15.38 -5.00 1.93
CA PHE A 171 -16.40 -4.01 1.59
C PHE A 171 -16.77 -4.07 0.10
N GLY A 172 -15.78 -4.29 -0.75
CA GLY A 172 -15.95 -4.43 -2.18
C GLY A 172 -16.79 -5.61 -2.62
N MET A 173 -16.54 -6.78 -2.05
CA MET A 173 -17.29 -7.99 -2.36
C MET A 173 -18.72 -7.91 -1.83
N ARG A 174 -18.93 -7.39 -0.61
CA ARG A 174 -20.27 -7.28 -0.01
C ARG A 174 -21.21 -6.37 -0.81
N LYS A 175 -20.68 -5.29 -1.39
CA LYS A 175 -21.46 -4.31 -2.18
C LYS A 175 -21.37 -4.54 -3.70
N LYS A 176 -20.55 -5.50 -4.16
CA LYS A 176 -20.22 -5.75 -5.59
C LYS A 176 -19.90 -4.46 -6.37
N SER A 177 -19.17 -3.54 -5.74
CA SER A 177 -19.01 -2.16 -6.25
C SER A 177 -17.56 -1.69 -6.20
N VAL A 178 -17.07 -1.23 -7.36
CA VAL A 178 -15.74 -0.63 -7.55
C VAL A 178 -15.55 0.64 -6.70
N PRO A 179 -16.44 1.65 -6.73
CA PRO A 179 -16.24 2.85 -5.91
C PRO A 179 -16.26 2.55 -4.41
N ALA A 180 -17.06 1.57 -3.96
CA ALA A 180 -17.10 1.20 -2.55
C ALA A 180 -15.74 0.70 -2.02
N THR A 181 -14.94 0.02 -2.84
CA THR A 181 -13.58 -0.40 -2.42
C THR A 181 -12.60 0.74 -2.26
N ILE A 182 -12.68 1.73 -3.14
CA ILE A 182 -11.77 2.87 -3.12
C ILE A 182 -12.12 3.78 -1.93
N VAL A 183 -13.41 3.98 -1.67
CA VAL A 183 -13.84 4.74 -0.48
C VAL A 183 -13.43 4.02 0.81
N ALA A 184 -13.55 2.69 0.87
CA ALA A 184 -13.13 1.92 2.03
C ALA A 184 -11.61 2.04 2.30
N SER A 185 -10.77 2.04 1.26
CA SER A 185 -9.32 2.25 1.45
C SER A 185 -9.00 3.66 1.91
N CYS A 186 -9.68 4.69 1.40
CA CYS A 186 -9.53 6.05 1.92
C CYS A 186 -9.87 6.15 3.42
N ILE A 187 -10.95 5.52 3.88
CA ILE A 187 -11.32 5.48 5.31
C ILE A 187 -10.26 4.75 6.15
N LEU A 188 -9.68 3.67 5.62
CA LEU A 188 -8.62 2.96 6.32
C LEU A 188 -7.37 3.81 6.49
N ILE A 189 -7.01 4.57 5.45
CA ILE A 189 -5.87 5.48 5.46
C ILE A 189 -6.05 6.59 6.49
N THR A 190 -7.22 7.22 6.54
CA THR A 190 -7.48 8.29 7.53
C THR A 190 -7.45 7.78 8.97
N LEU A 191 -7.62 6.48 9.18
CA LEU A 191 -7.56 5.85 10.48
C LEU A 191 -6.13 5.45 10.87
N THR A 192 -5.30 5.02 9.91
CA THR A 192 -3.92 4.59 10.17
C THR A 192 -2.88 5.70 10.09
N SER A 193 -3.13 6.72 9.28
CA SER A 193 -2.15 7.77 8.96
C SER A 193 -2.32 9.03 9.84
N GLN A 194 -2.84 8.88 11.07
CA GLN A 194 -2.95 9.98 12.01
C GLN A 194 -1.63 10.18 12.77
N GLN A 195 -0.95 11.29 12.47
CA GLN A 195 0.16 11.84 13.25
C GLN A 195 -0.38 12.99 14.12
N SER A 196 -0.41 12.83 15.45
CA SER A 196 -0.71 13.91 16.39
C SER A 196 0.45 14.08 17.38
N PRO A 197 0.81 15.30 17.81
CA PRO A 197 1.93 15.57 18.72
C PRO A 197 1.86 14.88 20.09
N GLY A 198 0.68 14.38 20.51
CA GLY A 198 0.49 13.69 21.79
C GLY A 198 0.29 12.17 21.70
N PHE A 199 -0.24 11.66 20.58
CA PHE A 199 -0.50 10.23 20.34
C PHE A 199 -0.46 9.96 18.83
N SER A 200 0.64 9.41 18.33
CA SER A 200 0.77 9.00 16.93
C SER A 200 0.44 7.52 16.78
N LEU A 201 -0.76 7.22 16.28
CA LEU A 201 -1.18 5.84 15.94
C LEU A 201 -0.28 5.23 14.85
N ALA A 202 0.34 6.08 14.02
CA ALA A 202 1.30 5.70 12.99
C ALA A 202 2.69 5.33 13.54
N SER A 203 3.05 5.81 14.75
CA SER A 203 4.34 5.48 15.39
C SER A 203 4.29 4.13 16.11
N ILE A 204 3.09 3.67 16.53
CA ILE A 204 2.91 2.39 17.18
C ILE A 204 2.80 1.29 16.12
N ILE A 205 3.93 0.61 15.85
CA ILE A 205 4.05 -0.54 14.94
C ILE A 205 2.93 -1.58 15.10
N TYR A 206 2.42 -1.77 16.33
CA TYR A 206 1.42 -2.76 16.65
C TYR A 206 0.05 -2.52 16.00
N ILE A 207 -0.33 -1.26 15.73
CA ILE A 207 -1.66 -0.95 15.21
C ILE A 207 -1.79 -1.32 13.73
N PRO A 208 -0.88 -0.90 12.82
CA PRO A 208 -0.90 -1.37 11.43
C PRO A 208 -0.76 -2.90 11.34
N LEU A 209 0.04 -3.51 12.22
CA LEU A 209 0.27 -4.96 12.23
C LEU A 209 -1.00 -5.74 12.58
N THR A 210 -1.73 -5.33 13.62
CA THR A 210 -2.99 -5.98 14.02
C THR A 210 -4.07 -5.83 12.94
N LEU A 211 -4.19 -4.65 12.32
CA LEU A 211 -5.08 -4.45 11.17
C LEU A 211 -4.67 -5.32 9.98
N ALA A 212 -3.37 -5.48 9.73
CA ALA A 212 -2.89 -6.36 8.66
C ALA A 212 -3.29 -7.82 8.89
N VAL A 213 -3.18 -8.31 10.13
CA VAL A 213 -3.63 -9.66 10.49
C VAL A 213 -5.13 -9.83 10.23
N ILE A 214 -5.94 -8.83 10.58
CA ILE A 214 -7.38 -8.82 10.29
C ILE A 214 -7.63 -8.85 8.77
N GLY A 215 -6.87 -8.08 7.99
CA GLY A 215 -6.94 -8.07 6.53
C GLY A 215 -6.60 -9.42 5.90
N VAL A 216 -5.56 -10.12 6.39
CA VAL A 216 -5.21 -11.48 5.94
C VAL A 216 -6.31 -12.48 6.31
N PHE A 217 -6.89 -12.37 7.50
CA PHE A 217 -8.01 -13.21 7.92
C PHE A 217 -9.24 -13.03 7.00
N ILE A 218 -9.54 -11.78 6.65
CA ILE A 218 -10.59 -11.43 5.68
C ILE A 218 -10.30 -12.02 4.30
N ALA A 219 -9.07 -11.93 3.80
CA ALA A 219 -8.68 -12.51 2.53
C ALA A 219 -8.85 -14.03 2.52
N TYR A 220 -8.44 -14.70 3.60
CA TYR A 220 -8.63 -16.14 3.77
C TYR A 220 -10.11 -16.53 3.83
N TRP A 221 -10.92 -15.77 4.57
CA TRP A 221 -12.36 -16.01 4.67
C TRP A 221 -13.06 -15.82 3.32
N SER A 222 -12.66 -14.80 2.56
CA SER A 222 -13.14 -14.54 1.20
C SER A 222 -12.91 -15.73 0.26
N VAL A 223 -11.70 -16.32 0.28
CA VAL A 223 -11.38 -17.53 -0.50
C VAL A 223 -12.24 -18.72 -0.08
N ARG A 224 -12.53 -18.88 1.22
CA ARG A 224 -13.34 -19.98 1.74
C ARG A 224 -14.82 -19.84 1.37
N LYS A 225 -15.33 -18.60 1.31
CA LYS A 225 -16.74 -18.31 1.05
C LYS A 225 -17.13 -18.44 -0.43
N ILE A 226 -16.17 -18.43 -1.35
CA ILE A 226 -16.43 -18.47 -2.80
C ILE A 226 -17.18 -19.74 -3.26
N ASP A 227 -17.07 -20.84 -2.52
CA ASP A 227 -17.81 -22.08 -2.82
C ASP A 227 -19.25 -22.06 -2.28
N ARG A 228 -19.59 -21.13 -1.37
CA ARG A 228 -20.92 -21.07 -0.73
C ARG A 228 -21.82 -19.94 -1.23
N GLU A 229 -21.27 -18.86 -1.77
CA GLU A 229 -22.09 -17.71 -2.21
C GLU A 229 -22.76 -17.89 -3.58
N ASP A 230 -22.41 -18.92 -4.36
CA ASP A 230 -23.00 -19.17 -5.70
C ASP A 230 -23.93 -20.41 -5.74
N VAL A 231 -24.53 -20.81 -4.61
CA VAL A 231 -25.55 -21.89 -4.53
C VAL A 231 -26.99 -21.33 -4.44
N LEU A 232 -27.18 -20.02 -4.64
CA LEU A 232 -28.49 -19.37 -4.67
C LEU A 232 -28.67 -18.53 -5.92
#